data_AF-A0AA97AI89-F1
#
_entry.id   AF-A0AA97AI89-F1
#
_cell.length_a   1.000
_cell.length_b   1.000
_cell.length_c   1.000
_cell.angle_alpha   90.00
_cell.angle_beta   90.00
_cell.angle_gamma   90.00
#
_symmetry.space_group_name_H-M   'P 1'
#
loop_
_entity.id
_entity.type
_entity.pdbx_description
1 polymer ?
#
loop_
_entity_poly.entity_id
_entity_poly.type
_entity_poly.pdbx_seq_one_letter_code
_entity_poly.pdbx_strand_id
1 'polypeptide(L)'
;MNLVDFHCGWLIEIVPMATGYQAICYSPCRQRFVSNSQASELDAFYAAKQEIDYQLACRSLTQALQTLYEASCLHPDDWKRLQQSLTCTVKTESRPNRPRPNRKETTEEWF
;
A
#
# COMPACT_ATOMS: atom_id res chain seq x y z
N MET A 1 -8.41 -14.37 16.75
CA MET A 1 -6.94 -14.49 16.88
C MET A 1 -6.37 -14.06 15.55
N ASN A 2 -5.40 -13.14 15.53
CA ASN A 2 -4.83 -12.66 14.26
C ASN A 2 -3.65 -13.57 13.89
N LEU A 3 -3.55 -13.95 12.62
CA LEU A 3 -2.37 -14.64 12.11
C LEU A 3 -1.28 -13.59 11.86
N VAL A 4 -0.06 -13.88 12.31
CA VAL A 4 1.08 -12.98 12.17
C VAL A 4 2.24 -13.74 11.55
N ASP A 5 2.82 -13.18 10.49
CA ASP A 5 3.96 -13.76 9.76
C ASP A 5 4.96 -12.68 9.32
N PHE A 6 6.16 -13.08 8.91
CA PHE A 6 7.22 -12.20 8.45
C PHE A 6 7.65 -12.55 7.02
N HIS A 7 7.67 -11.55 6.13
CA HIS A 7 8.12 -11.72 4.74
C HIS A 7 9.08 -10.61 4.35
N CYS A 8 10.30 -10.96 3.94
CA CYS A 8 11.35 -10.00 3.56
C CYS A 8 11.60 -8.88 4.60
N GLY A 9 11.47 -9.21 5.89
CA GLY A 9 11.61 -8.27 7.01
C GLY A 9 10.37 -7.42 7.31
N TRP A 10 9.30 -7.55 6.51
CA TRP A 10 7.99 -6.95 6.80
C TRP A 10 7.18 -7.87 7.71
N LEU A 11 6.41 -7.27 8.60
CA LEU A 11 5.39 -7.96 9.41
C LEU A 11 4.07 -7.96 8.64
N ILE A 12 3.40 -9.11 8.55
CA ILE A 12 2.06 -9.26 7.98
C ILE A 12 1.12 -9.72 9.10
N GLU A 13 0.07 -8.95 9.35
CA GLU A 13 -1.02 -9.30 10.25
C GLU A 13 -2.29 -9.54 9.44
N ILE A 14 -2.90 -10.71 9.57
CA ILE A 14 -4.21 -10.99 8.96
C ILE A 14 -5.31 -10.80 10.01
N VAL A 15 -6.26 -9.94 9.68
CA VAL A 15 -7.35 -9.52 10.55
C VAL A 15 -8.68 -9.93 9.94
N PRO A 16 -9.55 -10.64 10.69
CA PRO A 16 -10.91 -10.93 10.24
C PRO A 16 -11.76 -9.65 10.22
N MET A 17 -12.54 -9.47 9.15
CA MET A 17 -13.44 -8.35 8.91
C MET A 17 -14.89 -8.84 8.83
N ALA A 18 -15.86 -7.92 8.85
CA ALA A 18 -17.28 -8.28 8.67
C ALA A 18 -17.54 -9.06 7.37
N THR A 19 -16.73 -8.82 6.33
CA THR A 19 -16.83 -9.46 5.01
C THR A 19 -15.47 -10.01 4.57
N GLY A 20 -14.96 -11.02 5.27
CA GLY A 20 -13.74 -11.75 4.90
C GLY A 20 -12.53 -11.39 5.76
N TYR A 21 -11.36 -11.27 5.13
CA TYR A 21 -10.07 -11.07 5.79
C TYR A 21 -9.28 -9.94 5.14
N GLN A 22 -8.53 -9.20 5.94
CA GLN A 22 -7.69 -8.10 5.49
C GLN A 22 -6.27 -8.28 6.00
N ALA A 23 -5.28 -7.94 5.18
CA ALA A 23 -3.89 -7.90 5.61
C ALA A 23 -3.48 -6.49 6.00
N ILE A 24 -2.75 -6.38 7.10
CA ILE A 24 -2.08 -5.16 7.55
C ILE A 24 -0.59 -5.46 7.57
N CYS A 25 0.18 -4.68 6.84
CA CYS A 25 1.59 -4.94 6.66
C CYS A 25 2.42 -3.77 7.17
N TYR A 26 3.49 -4.08 7.90
CA TYR A 26 4.38 -3.11 8.51
C TYR A 26 5.78 -3.29 7.96
N SER A 27 6.31 -2.21 7.36
CA SER A 27 7.66 -2.20 6.83
C SER A 27 8.69 -2.00 7.95
N PRO A 28 9.94 -2.45 7.73
CA PRO A 28 11.07 -2.12 8.61
C PRO A 28 11.25 -0.60 8.82
N CYS A 29 10.82 0.20 7.83
CA CYS A 29 10.89 1.65 7.86
C CYS A 29 9.66 2.29 8.53
N ARG A 30 8.87 1.53 9.31
CA ARG A 30 7.65 1.97 9.99
C ARG A 30 6.55 2.49 9.06
N GLN A 31 6.55 2.08 7.79
CA GLN A 31 5.43 2.33 6.90
C GLN A 31 4.37 1.25 7.14
N ARG A 32 3.10 1.63 7.00
CA ARG A 32 1.97 0.72 7.14
C ARG A 32 1.16 0.74 5.86
N PHE A 33 0.85 -0.44 5.32
CA PHE A 33 -0.15 -0.59 4.27
C PHE A 33 -1.25 -1.55 4.73
N VAL A 34 -2.43 -1.39 4.13
CA VAL A 34 -3.61 -2.18 4.43
C VAL A 34 -4.17 -2.66 3.10
N SER A 35 -4.30 -3.96 2.92
CA SER A 35 -4.84 -4.54 1.69
C SER A 35 -6.35 -4.32 1.59
N ASN A 36 -6.92 -4.54 0.42
CA ASN A 36 -8.36 -4.73 0.28
C ASN A 36 -8.81 -6.01 1.02
N SER A 37 -10.10 -6.08 1.36
CA SER A 37 -10.70 -7.28 1.95
C SER A 37 -10.71 -8.41 0.93
N GLN A 38 -10.34 -9.61 1.36
CA GLN A 38 -10.33 -10.84 0.59
C GLN A 38 -11.33 -11.84 1.17
N ALA A 39 -11.77 -12.79 0.34
CA ALA A 39 -12.73 -13.80 0.76
C ALA A 39 -12.14 -14.79 1.79
N SER A 40 -10.85 -15.12 1.67
CA SER A 40 -10.17 -16.06 2.56
C SER A 40 -8.92 -15.46 3.22
N GLU A 41 -8.51 -16.05 4.34
CA GLU A 41 -7.29 -15.69 5.07
C GLU A 41 -6.03 -15.89 4.23
N LEU A 42 -5.97 -16.99 3.48
CA LEU A 42 -4.86 -17.30 2.58
C LEU A 42 -4.76 -16.30 1.43
N ASP A 43 -5.89 -15.90 0.84
CA ASP A 43 -5.89 -14.90 -0.24
C ASP A 43 -5.40 -13.54 0.29
N ALA A 44 -5.83 -13.13 1.49
CA ALA A 44 -5.31 -11.92 2.14
C ALA A 44 -3.80 -11.99 2.36
N PHE A 45 -3.30 -13.15 2.79
CA PHE A 45 -1.89 -13.38 2.99
C PHE A 45 -1.07 -13.34 1.69
N TYR A 46 -1.52 -14.02 0.64
CA TYR A 46 -0.80 -14.00 -0.65
C TYR A 46 -0.85 -12.62 -1.31
N ALA A 47 -1.98 -11.91 -1.22
CA ALA A 47 -2.08 -10.52 -1.68
C ALA A 47 -1.08 -9.61 -0.94
N ALA A 48 -0.93 -9.78 0.38
CA ALA A 48 0.05 -9.04 1.17
C ALA A 48 1.50 -9.30 0.72
N LYS A 49 1.86 -10.57 0.47
CA LYS A 49 3.19 -10.93 -0.03
C LYS A 49 3.46 -10.31 -1.40
N GLN A 50 2.49 -10.40 -2.31
CA GLN A 50 2.60 -9.82 -3.64
C GLN A 50 2.82 -8.30 -3.58
N GLU A 51 2.10 -7.60 -2.69
CA GLU A 51 2.28 -6.17 -2.50
C GLU A 51 3.67 -5.84 -1.92
N ILE A 52 4.14 -6.60 -0.92
CA ILE A 52 5.51 -6.43 -0.39
C ILE A 52 6.55 -6.62 -1.49
N ASP A 53 6.43 -7.67 -2.29
CA ASP A 53 7.36 -7.96 -3.39
C ASP A 53 7.36 -6.84 -4.44
N TYR A 54 6.18 -6.29 -4.76
CA TYR A 54 6.04 -5.15 -5.65
C TYR A 54 6.76 -3.90 -5.10
N GLN A 55 6.53 -3.56 -3.82
CA GLN A 55 7.19 -2.43 -3.16
C GLN A 55 8.71 -2.57 -3.14
N LEU A 56 9.23 -3.78 -2.89
CA LEU A 56 10.65 -4.07 -2.92
C LEU A 56 11.22 -3.93 -4.33
N ALA A 57 10.53 -4.44 -5.36
CA ALA A 57 10.93 -4.28 -6.75
C ALA A 57 10.99 -2.80 -7.17
N CYS A 58 9.97 -2.00 -6.82
CA CYS A 58 9.95 -0.56 -7.10
C CYS A 58 11.12 0.18 -6.44
N ARG A 59 11.47 -0.17 -5.20
CA ARG A 59 12.63 0.41 -4.51
C ARG A 59 13.94 0.06 -5.21
N SER A 60 14.14 -1.21 -5.54
CA SER A 60 15.34 -1.68 -6.26
C SER A 60 15.48 -1.00 -7.62
N LEU A 61 14.39 -0.87 -8.38
CA LEU A 61 14.39 -0.15 -9.66
C LEU A 61 14.71 1.33 -9.48
N THR A 62 14.16 1.98 -8.45
CA THR A 62 14.45 3.39 -8.15
C THR A 62 15.94 3.59 -7.85
N GLN A 63 16.54 2.69 -7.06
CA GLN A 63 17.98 2.73 -6.75
C GLN A 63 18.85 2.49 -7.99
N ALA A 64 18.49 1.52 -8.84
CA ALA A 64 19.19 1.25 -10.08
C ALA A 64 19.16 2.46 -11.02
N LEU A 65 17.99 3.07 -11.19
CA LEU A 65 17.82 4.27 -12.00
C LEU A 65 18.62 5.47 -11.43
N GLN A 66 18.67 5.63 -10.11
CA GLN A 66 19.49 6.66 -9.46
C GLN A 66 20.97 6.44 -9.77
N THR A 67 21.45 5.19 -9.66
CA THR A 67 22.84 4.83 -9.97
C THR A 67 23.20 5.14 -11.42
N LEU A 68 22.30 4.85 -12.36
CA LEU A 68 22.51 5.15 -13.78
C LEU A 68 22.53 6.65 -14.06
N TYR A 69 21.71 7.43 -13.36
CA TYR A 69 21.74 8.89 -13.44
C TYR A 69 23.07 9.45 -12.90
N GLU A 70 23.53 8.99 -11.74
CA GLU A 70 24.80 9.39 -11.13
C GLU A 70 26.01 9.01 -12.02
N ALA A 71 25.94 7.89 -12.73
CA ALA A 71 26.92 7.48 -13.72
C ALA A 71 26.85 8.26 -15.05
N SER A 72 25.97 9.26 -15.16
CA SER A 72 25.72 10.03 -16.40
C SER A 72 25.25 9.17 -17.58
N CYS A 73 24.71 7.98 -17.31
CA CYS A 73 24.14 7.08 -18.32
C CYS A 73 22.69 7.42 -18.68
N LEU A 74 22.05 8.34 -17.95
CA LEU A 74 20.66 8.72 -18.14
C LEU A 74 20.50 10.24 -18.18
N HIS A 75 19.74 10.73 -19.17
CA HIS A 75 19.40 12.15 -19.24
C HIS A 75 18.48 12.54 -18.06
N PRO A 76 18.66 13.73 -17.45
CA PRO A 76 17.88 14.15 -16.28
C PRO A 76 16.36 14.09 -16.45
N ASP A 77 15.86 14.36 -17.65
CA ASP A 77 14.42 14.35 -17.94
C ASP A 77 13.83 12.93 -18.02
N ASP A 78 14.59 11.99 -18.58
CA ASP A 78 14.18 10.59 -18.64
C ASP A 78 14.22 9.96 -17.24
N TRP A 79 15.25 10.29 -16.46
CA TRP A 79 15.33 9.94 -15.05
C TRP A 79 14.09 10.41 -14.28
N LYS A 80 13.72 11.71 -14.39
CA LYS A 80 12.53 12.25 -13.70
C LYS A 80 11.24 11.55 -14.11
N ARG A 81 11.05 11.27 -15.40
CA ARG A 81 9.86 10.57 -15.92
C ARG A 81 9.78 9.14 -15.39
N LEU A 82 10.89 8.40 -15.41
CA LEU A 82 10.97 7.03 -14.92
C LEU A 82 10.74 6.97 -13.41
N GLN A 83 11.35 7.88 -12.65
CA GLN A 83 11.15 7.99 -11.21
C GLN A 83 9.69 8.32 -10.86
N GLN A 84 9.04 9.22 -11.61
CA GLN A 84 7.64 9.56 -11.41
C GLN A 84 6.71 8.36 -11.69
N SER A 85 6.97 7.61 -12.76
CA SER A 85 6.20 6.41 -13.09
C SER A 85 6.21 5.38 -11.95
N LEU A 86 7.38 5.16 -11.34
CA LEU A 86 7.55 4.23 -10.22
C LEU A 86 6.97 4.73 -8.89
N THR A 87 6.81 6.05 -8.70
CA THR A 87 6.31 6.63 -7.44
C THR A 87 4.81 6.94 -7.46
N CYS A 88 4.22 7.16 -8.64
CA CYS A 88 2.77 7.34 -8.78
C CYS A 88 1.98 6.05 -8.51
N THR A 89 2.53 4.89 -8.86
CA THR A 89 1.93 3.60 -8.48
C THR A 89 1.89 3.42 -6.97
N VAL A 90 2.95 3.81 -6.25
CA VAL A 90 3.04 3.65 -4.79
C VAL A 90 2.15 4.62 -3.99
N LYS A 91 1.88 5.83 -4.50
CA LYS A 91 1.07 6.84 -3.77
C LYS A 91 -0.45 6.62 -3.84
N THR A 92 -0.94 5.79 -4.74
CA THR A 92 -2.38 5.69 -4.98
C THR A 92 -3.13 4.93 -3.88
N GLU A 93 -2.43 4.18 -3.02
CA GLU A 93 -3.06 3.36 -1.96
C GLU A 93 -2.91 3.93 -0.53
N SER A 94 -2.21 5.06 -0.35
CA SER A 94 -1.88 5.58 0.98
C SER A 94 -2.80 6.70 1.48
N ARG A 95 -3.98 6.90 0.87
CA ARG A 95 -4.99 7.82 1.43
C ARG A 95 -5.86 7.10 2.47
N PRO A 96 -5.81 7.48 3.76
CA PRO A 96 -6.81 7.04 4.71
C PRO A 96 -8.17 7.62 4.31
N ASN A 97 -9.16 6.74 4.12
CA ASN A 97 -10.56 7.10 4.02
C ASN A 97 -10.94 7.88 5.30
N ARG A 98 -10.98 9.21 5.25
CA ARG A 98 -11.61 10.00 6.31
C ARG A 98 -13.13 9.80 6.18
N PRO A 99 -13.84 9.37 7.24
CA PRO A 99 -15.29 9.38 7.22
C PRO A 99 -15.75 10.84 7.03
N ARG A 100 -16.63 11.08 6.05
CA ARG A 100 -17.35 12.35 5.96
C ARG A 100 -18.20 12.50 7.22
N PRO A 101 -18.25 13.69 7.86
CA PRO A 101 -19.14 13.90 8.99
C PRO A 101 -20.61 13.79 8.53
N ASN A 102 -21.38 12.98 9.24
CA ASN A 102 -22.83 12.83 9.07
C ASN A 102 -23.50 14.21 9.11
N ARG A 103 -24.20 14.56 8.03
CA ARG A 103 -25.13 15.69 8.02
C ARG A 103 -26.34 15.26 8.87
N LYS A 104 -26.55 15.99 9.96
CA LYS A 104 -27.67 15.80 10.90
C LYS A 104 -29.00 15.71 10.15
N GLU A 105 -29.79 14.70 10.49
CA GLU A 105 -31.22 14.64 10.21
C GLU A 105 -31.88 15.89 10.80
N THR A 106 -32.48 16.71 9.94
CA THR A 106 -33.50 17.66 10.33
C THR A 106 -34.84 17.00 10.04
N THR A 107 -35.47 16.50 11.10
CA THR A 107 -36.88 16.14 11.12
C THR A 107 -37.67 17.44 10.98
N GLU A 108 -38.26 17.69 9.83
CA GLU A 108 -39.35 18.67 9.71
C GLU A 108 -40.67 17.92 9.86
N GLU A 109 -41.27 18.10 11.04
CA GLU A 109 -42.68 17.83 11.31
C GLU A 109 -43.52 18.74 10.40
N TRP A 110 -44.33 18.14 9.53
CA TRP A 110 -45.39 18.86 8.83
C TRP A 110 -46.69 18.66 9.59
N PHE A 111 -47.24 19.77 10.10
CA PHE A 111 -48.64 19.90 10.52
C PHE A 111 -49.59 19.76 9.33
#